data_AF-A0A1M7DX96-F1
#
_entry.id   AF-A0A1M7DX96-F1
#
_cell.length_a   1.000
_cell.length_b   1.000
_cell.length_c   1.000
_cell.angle_alpha   90.00
_cell.angle_beta   90.00
_cell.angle_gamma   90.00
#
_symmetry.space_group_name_H-M   'P 1'
#
loop_
_entity.id
_entity.type
_entity.pdbx_description
1 polymer ?
#
loop_
_entity_poly.entity_id
_entity_poly.type
_entity_poly.pdbx_seq_one_letter_code
_entity_poly.pdbx_strand_id
1 'polypeptide(L)'
;MNRSIGTAVFASVMVVAGAAAAQGLLVDAAADKVIKKFEAATCDQLKAQKNEPPSEKEKIGLDLLRDDPKARVAFIDKIAAPVLNKMFECDIIP
;
A
#
# COMPACT_ATOMS: atom_id res chain seq x y z
N MET A 1 0.01 50.11 34.91
CA MET A 1 -0.18 50.30 33.45
C MET A 1 0.81 49.34 32.77
N ASN A 2 0.43 48.09 32.50
CA ASN A 2 -0.06 47.56 31.20
C ASN A 2 0.90 47.94 30.04
N ARG A 3 1.52 47.03 29.28
CA ARG A 3 0.93 45.86 28.60
C ARG A 3 1.98 44.79 28.25
N SER A 4 1.66 43.52 28.54
CA SER A 4 2.18 42.35 27.82
C SER A 4 1.60 42.31 26.40
N ILE A 5 2.46 42.08 25.41
CA ILE A 5 2.11 41.63 24.06
C ILE A 5 3.18 40.57 23.79
N GLY A 6 2.92 39.26 23.87
CA GLY A 6 1.79 38.56 23.29
C GLY A 6 2.38 37.60 22.26
N THR A 7 3.01 36.54 22.74
CA THR A 7 3.49 35.39 21.97
C THR A 7 2.33 34.79 21.19
N ALA A 8 2.23 35.10 19.89
CA ALA A 8 1.28 34.46 18.99
C ALA A 8 1.90 33.16 18.48
N VAL A 9 1.36 32.09 19.04
CA VAL A 9 1.77 30.69 18.93
C VAL A 9 1.59 30.17 17.50
N PHE A 10 2.65 29.52 17.00
CA PHE A 10 2.62 28.56 15.91
C PHE A 10 1.60 27.45 16.22
N ALA A 11 0.37 27.53 15.69
CA ALA A 11 -0.60 26.46 15.81
C ALA A 11 -1.54 26.40 14.59
N SER A 12 -1.06 25.87 13.46
CA SER A 12 -1.95 25.52 12.36
C SER A 12 -1.44 24.38 11.45
N VAL A 13 -0.86 23.32 12.01
CA VAL A 13 -0.39 22.15 11.20
C VAL A 13 -1.03 20.81 11.58
N MET A 14 -1.81 20.70 12.67
CA MET A 14 -2.22 19.36 13.17
C MET A 14 -3.41 18.68 12.46
N VAL A 15 -4.10 19.30 11.50
CA VAL A 15 -5.35 18.69 10.95
C VAL A 15 -5.08 17.65 9.84
N VAL A 16 -3.91 17.65 9.19
CA VAL A 16 -3.62 16.72 8.07
C VAL A 16 -3.25 15.29 8.55
N ALA A 17 -2.94 15.10 9.83
CA ALA A 17 -2.48 13.79 10.33
C ALA A 17 -3.58 12.72 10.40
N GLY A 18 -4.84 13.10 10.64
CA GLY A 18 -5.94 12.14 10.86
C GLY A 18 -6.41 11.39 9.60
N ALA A 19 -6.50 12.09 8.47
CA ALA A 19 -6.91 11.48 7.19
C ALA A 19 -5.83 10.54 6.63
N ALA A 20 -4.56 10.92 6.76
CA ALA A 20 -3.43 10.11 6.31
C ALA A 20 -3.30 8.79 7.09
N ALA A 21 -3.66 8.77 8.38
CA ALA A 21 -3.61 7.57 9.21
C ALA A 21 -4.66 6.52 8.81
N ALA A 22 -5.90 6.95 8.51
CA ALA A 22 -6.97 6.05 8.10
C ALA A 22 -6.70 5.39 6.73
N GLN A 23 -6.12 6.16 5.80
CA GLN A 23 -5.70 5.66 4.48
C GLN A 23 -4.55 4.65 4.59
N GLY A 24 -3.59 4.88 5.50
CA GLY A 24 -2.50 3.94 5.77
C GLY A 24 -3.00 2.56 6.18
N LEU A 25 -3.97 2.49 7.09
CA LEU A 25 -4.51 1.20 7.56
C LEU A 25 -5.16 0.36 6.46
N LEU A 26 -5.81 0.99 5.48
CA LEU A 26 -6.44 0.28 4.37
C LEU A 26 -5.41 -0.26 3.38
N VAL A 27 -4.38 0.54 3.08
CA VAL A 27 -3.25 0.11 2.22
C VAL A 27 -2.52 -1.06 2.86
N ASP A 28 -2.31 -1.00 4.18
CA ASP A 28 -1.64 -2.03 4.95
C ASP A 28 -2.40 -3.36 4.91
N ALA A 29 -3.71 -3.33 5.18
CA ALA A 29 -4.54 -4.52 5.12
C ALA A 29 -4.61 -5.14 3.72
N ALA A 30 -4.62 -4.30 2.67
CA ALA A 30 -4.58 -4.75 1.29
C ALA A 30 -3.22 -5.41 0.96
N ALA A 31 -2.11 -4.81 1.38
CA ALA A 31 -0.77 -5.35 1.19
C ALA A 31 -0.62 -6.71 1.89
N ASP A 32 -1.02 -6.81 3.16
CA ASP A 32 -0.97 -8.05 3.93
C ASP A 32 -1.77 -9.18 3.27
N LYS A 33 -2.91 -8.85 2.66
CA LYS A 33 -3.73 -9.83 1.95
C LYS A 33 -3.01 -10.37 0.71
N VAL A 34 -2.32 -9.52 -0.05
CA VAL A 34 -1.54 -9.94 -1.21
C VAL A 34 -0.35 -10.79 -0.77
N ILE A 35 0.39 -10.36 0.26
CA ILE A 35 1.51 -11.11 0.81
C ILE A 35 1.06 -12.52 1.21
N LYS A 36 0.00 -12.63 2.02
CA LYS A 36 -0.56 -13.94 2.44
C LYS A 36 -1.00 -14.80 1.26
N LYS A 37 -1.57 -14.21 0.20
CA LYS A 37 -1.96 -14.95 -1.02
C LYS A 37 -0.74 -15.58 -1.70
N PHE A 38 0.36 -14.84 -1.83
CA PHE A 38 1.58 -15.34 -2.45
C PHE A 38 2.30 -16.36 -1.56
N GLU A 39 2.38 -16.11 -0.26
CA GLU A 39 3.00 -17.03 0.70
C GLU A 39 2.27 -18.37 0.78
N ALA A 40 0.93 -18.36 0.77
CA ALA A 40 0.11 -19.56 0.88
C ALA A 40 -0.03 -20.34 -0.45
N ALA A 41 0.25 -19.73 -1.59
CA ALA A 41 0.13 -20.37 -2.89
C ALA A 41 1.34 -21.25 -3.22
N THR A 42 1.09 -22.37 -3.92
CA THR A 42 2.16 -23.19 -4.48
C THR A 42 2.76 -22.52 -5.73
N CYS A 43 3.99 -22.89 -6.08
CA CYS A 43 4.62 -22.34 -7.28
C CYS A 43 3.84 -22.65 -8.56
N ASP A 44 3.24 -23.84 -8.68
CA ASP A 44 2.40 -24.18 -9.84
C ASP A 44 1.14 -23.32 -9.92
N GLN A 45 0.51 -23.04 -8.77
CA GLN A 45 -0.64 -22.13 -8.70
C GLN A 45 -0.28 -20.70 -9.08
N LEU A 46 0.91 -20.22 -8.68
CA LEU A 46 1.38 -18.88 -9.02
C LEU A 46 1.77 -18.78 -10.50
N LYS A 47 2.42 -19.82 -11.05
CA LYS A 47 2.74 -19.92 -12.49
C LYS A 47 1.47 -19.93 -13.35
N ALA A 48 0.44 -20.66 -12.93
CA ALA A 48 -0.86 -20.68 -13.61
C ALA A 48 -1.51 -19.29 -13.60
N GLN A 49 -1.55 -18.64 -12.43
CA GLN A 49 -2.17 -17.31 -12.26
C GLN A 49 -1.43 -16.19 -13.02
N LYS A 50 -0.12 -16.29 -13.25
CA LYS A 50 0.66 -15.22 -13.93
C LYS A 50 0.09 -14.82 -15.29
N ASN A 51 -0.48 -15.76 -16.04
CA ASN A 51 -1.00 -15.51 -17.38
C ASN A 51 -2.51 -15.20 -17.39
N GLU A 52 -3.17 -15.26 -16.23
CA GLU A 52 -4.58 -14.95 -16.13
C GLU A 52 -4.78 -13.42 -16.13
N PRO A 53 -5.79 -12.91 -16.86
CA PRO A 53 -6.13 -11.51 -16.77
C PRO A 53 -6.60 -11.16 -15.36
N PRO A 54 -6.33 -9.93 -14.87
CA PRO A 54 -6.84 -9.50 -13.57
C PRO A 54 -8.36 -9.61 -13.52
N SER A 55 -8.88 -10.10 -12.39
CA SER A 55 -10.30 -10.09 -12.09
C SER A 55 -10.83 -8.65 -12.02
N GLU A 56 -12.15 -8.49 -12.10
CA GLU A 56 -12.79 -7.16 -12.00
C GLU A 56 -12.41 -6.43 -10.70
N LYS A 57 -12.32 -7.16 -9.58
CA LYS A 57 -11.89 -6.60 -8.29
C LYS A 57 -10.43 -6.14 -8.31
N GLU A 58 -9.55 -6.90 -8.96
CA GLU A 58 -8.15 -6.51 -9.11
C GLU A 58 -7.99 -5.32 -10.04
N LYS A 59 -8.82 -5.19 -11.08
CA LYS A 59 -8.87 -4.00 -11.95
C LYS A 59 -9.24 -2.75 -11.16
N ILE A 60 -10.31 -2.82 -10.35
CA ILE A 60 -10.74 -1.70 -9.49
C ILE A 60 -9.61 -1.31 -8.52
N GLY A 61 -8.95 -2.30 -7.89
CA GLY A 61 -7.82 -2.03 -7.01
C GLY A 61 -6.64 -1.38 -7.74
N LEU A 62 -6.33 -1.84 -8.95
CA LEU A 62 -5.28 -1.26 -9.78
C LEU A 62 -5.61 0.18 -10.19
N ASP A 63 -6.85 0.48 -10.55
CA ASP A 63 -7.27 1.82 -10.92
C ASP A 63 -7.21 2.77 -9.71
N LEU A 64 -7.61 2.31 -8.52
CA LEU A 64 -7.43 3.08 -7.29
C LEU A 64 -5.95 3.40 -6.99
N LEU A 65 -5.05 2.43 -7.16
CA LEU A 65 -3.61 2.66 -7.02
C LEU A 65 -3.04 3.53 -8.15
N ARG A 66 -3.64 3.55 -9.34
CA ARG A 66 -3.24 4.46 -10.42
C ARG A 66 -3.58 5.90 -10.06
N ASP A 67 -4.76 6.11 -9.50
CA ASP A 67 -5.31 7.42 -9.14
C ASP A 67 -4.68 8.02 -7.86
N ASP A 68 -4.16 7.19 -6.95
CA ASP A 68 -3.42 7.63 -5.75
C ASP A 68 -1.94 7.19 -5.77
N PRO A 69 -1.02 8.03 -6.27
CA PRO A 69 0.41 7.73 -6.31
C PRO A 69 1.04 7.48 -4.94
N LYS A 70 0.54 8.12 -3.88
CA LYS A 70 1.10 7.97 -2.53
C LYS A 70 0.71 6.61 -1.94
N ALA A 71 -0.56 6.22 -2.10
CA ALA A 71 -1.02 4.89 -1.72
C ALA A 71 -0.30 3.80 -2.53
N ARG A 72 -0.06 4.03 -3.83
CA ARG A 72 0.70 3.11 -4.69
C ARG A 72 2.11 2.84 -4.20
N VAL A 73 2.87 3.89 -3.86
CA VAL A 73 4.23 3.72 -3.33
C VAL A 73 4.18 2.94 -2.02
N ALA A 74 3.34 3.35 -1.07
CA ALA A 74 3.20 2.68 0.22
C ALA A 74 2.80 1.19 0.09
N PHE A 75 1.90 0.88 -0.85
CA PHE A 75 1.49 -0.49 -1.16
C PHE A 75 2.65 -1.31 -1.76
N ILE A 76 3.32 -0.78 -2.79
CA ILE A 76 4.42 -1.47 -3.48
C ILE A 76 5.57 -1.73 -2.52
N ASP A 77 5.98 -0.74 -1.73
CA ASP A 77 7.09 -0.87 -0.76
C ASP A 77 6.86 -2.03 0.22
N LYS A 78 5.60 -2.30 0.58
CA LYS A 78 5.23 -3.41 1.48
C LYS A 78 5.25 -4.76 0.78
N ILE A 79 4.71 -4.85 -0.43
CA ILE A 79 4.55 -6.14 -1.11
C ILE A 79 5.79 -6.56 -1.90
N ALA A 80 6.63 -5.61 -2.33
CA ALA A 80 7.68 -5.87 -3.33
C ALA A 80 8.64 -6.95 -2.89
N ALA A 81 9.27 -6.80 -1.72
CA ALA A 81 10.23 -7.79 -1.22
C ALA A 81 9.61 -9.20 -1.03
N PRO A 82 8.54 -9.40 -0.23
CA PRO A 82 8.00 -10.74 -0.01
C PRO A 82 7.42 -11.39 -1.28
N VAL A 83 6.72 -10.62 -2.12
CA VAL A 83 6.13 -11.15 -3.35
C VAL A 83 7.21 -11.47 -4.39
N LEU A 84 8.17 -10.58 -4.61
CA LEU A 84 9.24 -10.83 -5.58
C LEU A 84 10.14 -11.98 -5.14
N ASN A 85 10.46 -12.09 -3.84
CA ASN A 85 11.20 -13.26 -3.33
C ASN A 85 10.45 -14.55 -3.62
N LYS A 86 9.14 -14.60 -3.35
CA LYS A 86 8.31 -15.77 -3.67
C LYS A 86 8.25 -16.07 -5.17
N MET A 87 8.16 -15.03 -6.00
CA MET A 87 8.18 -15.18 -7.46
C MET A 87 9.52 -15.69 -7.98
N PHE A 88 10.63 -15.27 -7.37
CA PHE A 88 11.98 -15.75 -7.67
C PHE A 88 12.16 -17.21 -7.27
N GLU A 89 11.78 -17.59 -6.04
CA GLU A 89 11.78 -18.99 -5.57
C GLU A 89 10.96 -19.92 -6.47
N CYS A 90 9.94 -19.38 -7.12
CA CYS A 90 9.07 -20.12 -8.03
C CYS A 90 9.45 -19.99 -9.51
N ASP A 91 10.63 -19.47 -9.88
CA ASP A 91 11.06 -19.29 -11.28
C ASP A 91 10.08 -18.48 -12.16
N ILE A 92 9.29 -17.58 -11.55
CA ILE A 92 8.31 -16.75 -12.24
C ILE A 92 8.99 -15.52 -12.86
N ILE A 93 10.03 -15.04 -12.18
CA ILE A 93 10.96 -13.97 -12.59
C ILE A 93 12.39 -14.52 -12.51
N PRO A 94 13.30 -14.08 -13.40
CA PRO A 94 14.70 -14.51 -13.40
C PRO A 94 15.52 -13.89 -12.27
#